data_AF-A0A1M2W5U0-F1
#
_entry.id   AF-A0A1M2W5U0-F1
#
_cell.length_a   1.000
_cell.length_b   1.000
_cell.length_c   1.000
_cell.angle_alpha   90.00
_cell.angle_beta   90.00
_cell.angle_gamma   90.00
#
_symmetry.space_group_name_H-M   'P 1'
#
loop_
_entity.id
_entity.type
_entity.pdbx_description
1 polymer ?
#
loop_
_entity_poly.entity_id
_entity_poly.type
_entity_poly.pdbx_seq_one_letter_code
_entity_poly.pdbx_strand_id
1 'polypeptide(L)'
;MTALAALSAYLPEGPGWLPTWQLIVAVTATLNTIGNLTSVAASRKLYNNAPAYVNPLQSRTFAIWTLTSAVVRFYAAYNIENKM
;
A
#
# COMPACT_ATOMS: atom_id res chain seq x y z
N MET A 1 3.83 -25.87 -13.64
CA MET A 1 2.88 -24.76 -13.42
C MET A 1 3.65 -23.46 -13.54
N THR A 2 3.16 -22.47 -14.28
CA THR A 2 3.84 -21.18 -14.42
C THR A 2 3.61 -20.32 -13.18
N ALA A 3 4.54 -19.41 -12.86
CA ALA A 3 4.40 -18.50 -11.71
C ALA A 3 3.09 -17.68 -11.77
N LEU A 4 2.65 -17.34 -12.98
CA LEU A 4 1.39 -16.64 -13.21
C LEU A 4 0.17 -17.46 -12.79
N ALA A 5 0.18 -18.77 -13.06
CA ALA A 5 -0.90 -19.68 -12.66
C ALA A 5 -0.94 -19.92 -11.15
N ALA A 6 0.21 -19.87 -10.47
CA ALA A 6 0.25 -19.93 -9.01
C ALA A 6 -0.31 -18.64 -8.39
N LEU A 7 -0.07 -17.48 -9.00
CA LEU A 7 -0.52 -16.18 -8.51
C LEU A 7 -2.02 -15.94 -8.75
N SER A 8 -2.59 -16.47 -9.83
CA SER A 8 -4.00 -16.26 -10.17
C SER A 8 -4.96 -16.76 -9.11
N ALA A 9 -4.60 -17.81 -8.35
CA ALA A 9 -5.41 -18.34 -7.25
C ALA A 9 -5.52 -17.38 -6.04
N TYR A 10 -4.66 -16.36 -5.96
CA TYR A 10 -4.64 -15.37 -4.89
C TYR A 10 -5.11 -13.98 -5.36
N LEU A 11 -5.48 -13.82 -6.62
CA LEU A 11 -6.00 -12.54 -7.11
C LEU A 11 -7.47 -12.38 -6.68
N PRO A 12 -7.90 -11.15 -6.34
CA PRO A 12 -9.29 -10.91 -5.99
C PRO A 12 -10.20 -11.17 -7.19
N GLU A 13 -11.24 -11.96 -6.96
CA GLU A 13 -12.29 -12.25 -7.93
C GLU A 13 -13.39 -11.20 -7.81
N GLY A 14 -13.70 -10.51 -8.89
CA GLY A 14 -14.76 -9.51 -8.92
C GLY A 14 -14.89 -8.86 -10.31
N PRO A 15 -16.04 -8.25 -10.62
CA PRO A 15 -16.27 -7.62 -11.90
C PRO A 15 -15.41 -6.36 -12.05
N GLY A 16 -14.83 -6.21 -13.24
CA GLY A 16 -14.00 -5.07 -13.56
C GLY A 16 -12.62 -5.11 -12.90
N TRP A 17 -11.97 -3.95 -12.87
CA TRP A 17 -10.54 -3.85 -12.53
C TRP A 17 -10.32 -3.28 -11.12
N LEU A 18 -11.41 -2.85 -10.47
CA LEU A 18 -11.36 -2.19 -9.17
C LEU A 18 -10.77 -3.09 -8.06
N PRO A 19 -11.14 -4.38 -7.92
CA PRO A 19 -10.57 -5.26 -6.90
C PRO A 19 -9.04 -5.39 -7.04
N THR A 20 -8.59 -5.67 -8.27
CA THR A 20 -7.16 -5.79 -8.60
C THR A 20 -6.42 -4.48 -8.38
N TRP A 21 -7.02 -3.34 -8.71
CA TRP A 21 -6.44 -2.03 -8.46
C TRP A 21 -6.25 -1.76 -6.96
N GLN A 22 -7.23 -2.10 -6.12
CA GLN A 22 -7.09 -1.98 -4.67
C GLN A 22 -5.94 -2.83 -4.13
N LEU A 23 -5.77 -4.05 -4.64
CA LEU A 23 -4.64 -4.90 -4.27
C LEU A 23 -3.30 -4.28 -4.65
N ILE A 24 -3.16 -3.75 -5.88
CA ILE A 24 -1.93 -3.08 -6.34
C ILE A 24 -1.59 -1.89 -5.43
N VAL A 25 -2.59 -1.06 -5.11
CA VAL A 25 -2.40 0.11 -4.23
C VAL A 25 -2.01 -0.35 -2.82
N ALA A 26 -2.65 -1.39 -2.28
CA ALA A 26 -2.32 -1.94 -0.96
C ALA A 26 -0.89 -2.46 -0.90
N VAL A 27 -0.45 -3.23 -1.90
CA VAL A 27 0.94 -3.74 -1.97
C VAL A 27 1.94 -2.59 -2.06
N THR A 28 1.69 -1.61 -2.93
CA THR A 28 2.57 -0.45 -3.09
C THR A 28 2.66 0.37 -1.81
N ALA A 29 1.54 0.57 -1.12
CA ALA A 29 1.47 1.26 0.17
C ALA A 29 2.27 0.52 1.26
N THR A 30 2.18 -0.81 1.33
CA THR A 30 2.98 -1.62 2.27
C THR A 30 4.49 -1.48 2.01
N LEU A 31 4.92 -1.50 0.75
CA LEU A 31 6.34 -1.26 0.41
C LEU A 31 6.79 0.15 0.82
N ASN A 32 5.93 1.15 0.62
CA ASN A 32 6.17 2.53 1.07
C ASN A 32 6.28 2.61 2.60
N THR A 33 5.42 1.90 3.34
CA THR A 33 5.50 1.81 4.81
C THR A 33 6.87 1.26 5.24
N ILE A 34 7.35 0.16 4.65
CA ILE A 34 8.67 -0.41 4.96
C ILE A 34 9.78 0.61 4.72
N GLY A 35 9.72 1.33 3.59
CA GLY A 35 10.67 2.40 3.28
C GLY A 35 10.70 3.50 4.34
N ASN A 36 9.54 4.01 4.76
CA ASN A 36 9.45 5.08 5.76
C ASN A 36 9.78 4.62 7.19
N LEU A 37 9.59 3.34 7.53
CA LEU A 37 9.98 2.81 8.84
C LEU A 37 11.50 2.62 8.96
N THR A 38 12.17 2.32 7.85
CA THR A 38 13.62 2.05 7.81
C THR A 38 14.45 3.30 7.52
N SER A 39 13.95 4.23 6.69
CA SER A 39 14.73 5.38 6.23
C SER A 39 13.87 6.60 5.90
N VAL A 40 14.39 7.79 6.24
CA VAL A 40 13.78 9.08 5.87
C VAL A 40 14.18 9.57 4.48
N ALA A 41 15.07 8.86 3.77
CA ALA A 41 15.65 9.33 2.51
C ALA A 41 14.58 9.51 1.42
N ALA A 42 13.65 8.55 1.31
CA ALA A 42 12.56 8.63 0.34
C ALA A 42 11.59 9.77 0.67
N SER A 43 11.19 9.91 1.95
CA SER A 43 10.29 10.98 2.38
C SER A 43 10.92 12.37 2.18
N ARG A 44 12.24 12.53 2.41
CA ARG A 44 12.96 13.79 2.14
C ARG A 44 12.98 14.16 0.66
N LYS A 45 13.12 13.18 -0.23
CA LYS A 45 13.03 13.40 -1.68
C LYS A 45 11.61 13.80 -2.09
N LEU A 46 10.58 13.22 -1.47
CA LEU A 46 9.19 13.55 -1.72
C LEU A 46 8.86 14.99 -1.27
N TYR A 47 9.33 15.38 -0.09
CA TYR A 47 9.16 16.74 0.45
C TYR A 47 10.38 17.62 0.13
N ASN A 48 10.74 17.69 -1.16
CA ASN A 48 11.93 18.43 -1.64
C ASN A 48 11.93 19.94 -1.32
N ASN A 49 10.75 20.54 -1.17
CA ASN A 49 10.61 21.95 -0.80
C ASN A 49 10.87 22.22 0.69
N ALA A 50 10.86 21.17 1.53
CA ALA A 50 10.97 21.31 2.98
C ALA A 50 11.62 20.07 3.65
N PRO A 51 12.76 19.55 3.15
CA PRO A 51 13.32 18.27 3.60
C PRO A 51 13.84 18.32 5.04
N ALA A 52 14.11 19.52 5.56
CA ALA A 52 14.52 19.74 6.94
C ALA A 52 13.43 19.38 7.97
N TYR A 53 12.15 19.47 7.59
CA TYR A 53 11.03 19.12 8.46
C TYR A 53 10.72 17.61 8.46
N VAL A 54 11.33 16.85 7.56
CA VAL A 54 11.21 15.39 7.51
C VAL A 54 12.17 14.77 8.51
N ASN A 55 11.64 14.54 9.71
CA ASN A 55 12.31 13.84 10.79
C ASN A 55 11.82 12.37 10.91
N PRO A 56 12.54 11.51 11.65
CA PRO A 56 12.15 10.11 11.79
C PRO A 56 10.75 9.89 12.38
N LEU A 57 10.30 10.76 13.29
CA LEU A 57 8.97 10.65 13.88
C LEU A 57 7.88 10.90 12.82
N GLN A 58 7.99 11.98 12.05
CA GLN A 58 7.07 12.32 10.97
C GLN A 58 6.99 11.21 9.93
N SER A 59 8.15 10.68 9.49
CA SER A 59 8.21 9.59 8.52
C SER A 59 7.51 8.33 9.02
N ARG A 60 7.71 7.95 10.30
CA ARG A 60 7.03 6.81 10.92
C ARG A 60 5.52 7.03 11.08
N THR A 61 5.07 8.22 11.48
CA THR A 61 3.64 8.54 11.55
C THR A 61 2.98 8.42 10.18
N PHE A 62 3.64 8.92 9.13
CA PHE A 62 3.18 8.75 7.75
C PHE A 62 3.15 7.28 7.32
N ALA A 63 4.14 6.49 7.74
CA ALA A 63 4.19 5.05 7.49
C ALA A 63 3.00 4.30 8.11
N ILE A 64 2.65 4.61 9.35
CA ILE A 64 1.52 3.99 10.05
C ILE A 64 0.19 4.41 9.41
N TRP A 65 0.02 5.68 9.07
CA TRP A 65 -1.16 6.14 8.31
C TRP A 65 -1.32 5.37 7.00
N THR A 66 -0.23 5.23 6.25
CA THR A 66 -0.19 4.52 4.97
C THR A 66 -0.48 3.03 5.15
N LEU A 67 0.03 2.42 6.22
CA LEU A 67 -0.22 1.01 6.55
C LEU A 67 -1.70 0.76 6.88
N THR A 68 -2.31 1.60 7.72
CA THR A 68 -3.74 1.51 8.03
C THR A 68 -4.57 1.61 6.76
N SER A 69 -4.21 2.57 5.89
CA SER A 69 -4.77 2.72 4.55
C SER A 69 -4.59 1.48 3.67
N ALA A 70 -3.46 0.80 3.75
CA ALA A 70 -3.18 -0.42 3.00
C ALA A 70 -4.04 -1.59 3.47
N VAL A 71 -4.21 -1.76 4.78
CA VAL A 71 -5.05 -2.82 5.37
C VAL A 71 -6.50 -2.70 4.92
N VAL A 72 -7.08 -1.49 4.97
CA VAL A 72 -8.45 -1.26 4.51
C VAL A 72 -8.60 -1.58 3.03
N ARG A 73 -7.65 -1.15 2.19
CA ARG A 73 -7.69 -1.43 0.75
C ARG A 73 -7.49 -2.90 0.42
N PHE A 74 -6.63 -3.59 1.17
CA PHE A 74 -6.46 -5.04 1.04
C PHE A 74 -7.76 -5.77 1.37
N TYR A 75 -8.42 -5.42 2.47
CA TYR A 75 -9.73 -5.99 2.80
C TYR A 75 -10.78 -5.69 1.73
N ALA A 76 -10.84 -4.44 1.27
CA ALA A 76 -11.76 -4.02 0.22
C ALA A 76 -11.50 -4.77 -1.09
N ALA A 77 -10.25 -5.08 -1.45
CA ALA A 77 -9.94 -5.82 -2.67
C ALA A 77 -10.68 -7.16 -2.75
N TYR A 78 -10.89 -7.87 -1.64
CA TYR A 78 -11.57 -9.17 -1.62
C TYR A 78 -13.05 -9.11 -1.22
N ASN A 79 -13.51 -8.00 -0.63
CA ASN A 79 -14.85 -7.89 -0.05
C ASN A 79 -15.68 -6.75 -0.66
N ILE A 80 -15.29 -6.21 -1.81
CA ILE A 80 -15.90 -5.00 -2.37
C ILE A 80 -17.40 -5.16 -2.71
N GLU A 81 -17.82 -6.40 -2.99
CA GLU A 81 -19.19 -6.73 -3.38
C GLU A 81 -20.06 -7.19 -2.22
N ASN A 82 -19.48 -7.31 -1.02
CA ASN A 82 -20.19 -7.76 0.15
C ASN A 82 -21.14 -6.65 0.62
N LYS A 83 -22.40 -6.72 0.15
CA LYS A 83 -23.51 -5.91 0.64
C LYS A 83 -23.95 -6.54 1.95
N MET A 84 -23.78 -5.80 3.05
CA MET A 84 -24.25 -6.19 4.39
C MET A 84 -25.69 -6.69 4.38
#